data_AF-A0A9E5FSL6-F1
#
_entry.id   AF-A0A9E5FSL6-F1
#
_cell.length_a   1.000
_cell.length_b   1.000
_cell.length_c   1.000
_cell.angle_alpha   90.00
_cell.angle_beta   90.00
_cell.angle_gamma   90.00
#
_symmetry.space_group_name_H-M   'P 1'
#
loop_
_entity.id
_entity.type
_entity.pdbx_description
1 polymer ?
#
loop_
_entity_poly.entity_id
_entity_poly.type
_entity_poly.pdbx_seq_one_letter_code
_entity_poly.pdbx_strand_id
1 'polypeptide(L)' 'MLCSALWFGLVFGALCFGASAQAKSFSGKVLRVVDGDSIELLDGHGDVLHIRLEGIDAPEWDQP' A
#
# COMPACT_ATOMS: atom_id res chain seq x y z
N MET A 1 -28.93 -18.01 24.71
CA MET A 1 -28.17 -18.48 23.53
C MET A 1 -28.45 -17.62 22.28
N LEU A 2 -29.72 -17.31 21.95
CA LEU A 2 -30.06 -16.44 20.81
C LEU A 2 -29.63 -14.97 20.97
N CYS A 3 -29.71 -14.42 22.19
CA CYS A 3 -29.39 -13.02 22.49
C CYS A 3 -27.88 -12.70 22.42
N SER A 4 -27.02 -13.65 22.80
CA SER A 4 -25.56 -13.49 22.71
C SER A 4 -25.04 -13.57 21.28
N ALA A 5 -25.64 -14.42 20.43
CA ALA A 5 -25.24 -14.57 19.03
C ALA A 5 -25.52 -13.30 18.19
N LEU A 6 -26.63 -12.59 18.48
CA LEU A 6 -26.96 -11.30 17.88
C LEU A 6 -25.93 -10.23 18.23
N TRP A 7 -25.45 -10.21 19.48
CA TRP A 7 -24.42 -9.28 19.93
C TRP A 7 -23.07 -9.56 19.26
N PHE A 8 -22.67 -10.83 19.17
CA PHE A 8 -21.45 -11.22 18.46
C PHE A 8 -21.51 -10.87 16.96
N GLY A 9 -22.66 -11.10 16.29
CA GLY A 9 -22.85 -10.72 14.89
C GLY A 9 -22.78 -9.20 14.68
N LEU A 10 -23.35 -8.42 15.58
CA LEU A 10 -23.34 -6.95 15.50
C LEU A 10 -21.94 -6.38 15.75
N VAL A 11 -21.22 -6.90 16.74
CA VAL A 11 -19.82 -6.51 17.01
C VAL A 11 -18.90 -6.88 15.85
N PHE A 12 -19.05 -8.08 15.29
CA PHE A 12 -18.26 -8.53 14.15
C PHE A 12 -18.55 -7.68 12.89
N GLY A 13 -19.83 -7.42 12.60
CA GLY A 13 -20.23 -6.54 11.50
C GLY A 13 -19.70 -5.12 11.63
N ALA A 14 -19.72 -4.56 12.85
CA ALA A 14 -19.18 -3.22 13.12
C ALA A 14 -17.65 -3.17 12.94
N LEU A 15 -16.92 -4.23 13.34
CA LEU A 15 -15.47 -4.32 13.17
C LEU A 15 -15.08 -4.36 11.68
N CYS A 16 -15.80 -5.14 10.88
CA CYS A 16 -15.53 -5.26 9.44
C CYS A 16 -15.85 -3.97 8.68
N PHE A 17 -16.85 -3.21 9.09
CA PHE A 17 -17.23 -1.95 8.43
C PHE A 17 -16.21 -0.82 8.67
N GLY A 18 -15.47 -0.84 9.78
CA GLY A 18 -14.42 0.14 10.09
C GLY A 18 -13.11 -0.06 9.32
N ALA A 19 -12.90 -1.23 8.70
CA ALA A 19 -11.66 -1.59 8.04
C ALA A 19 -11.64 -1.18 6.56
N SER A 20 -11.93 0.08 6.24
CA SER A 20 -11.73 0.57 4.87
C SER A 20 -10.24 0.70 4.57
N ALA A 21 -9.73 0.01 3.57
CA ALA A 21 -8.37 0.24 3.07
C ALA A 21 -8.31 1.64 2.44
N GLN A 22 -7.67 2.59 3.13
CA GLN A 22 -7.43 3.93 2.62
C GLN A 22 -6.04 3.97 1.99
N ALA A 23 -5.97 4.09 0.67
CA ALA A 23 -4.72 4.35 -0.01
C ALA A 23 -4.30 5.80 0.27
N LYS A 24 -3.17 5.99 0.95
CA LYS A 24 -2.61 7.33 1.20
C LYS A 24 -1.74 7.71 0.01
N SER A 25 -2.04 8.84 -0.61
CA SER A 25 -1.13 9.47 -1.59
C SER A 25 -0.04 10.24 -0.87
N PHE A 26 1.15 10.27 -1.46
CA PHE A 26 2.27 11.10 -1.02
C PHE A 26 3.04 11.62 -2.23
N SER A 27 3.86 12.63 -2.00
CA SER A 27 4.69 13.26 -3.03
C SER A 27 6.14 13.27 -2.59
N GLY A 28 7.05 13.26 -3.56
CA GLY A 28 8.48 13.41 -3.34
C GLY A 28 9.21 13.67 -4.64
N LYS A 29 10.52 13.87 -4.54
CA LYS A 29 11.39 14.10 -5.69
C LYS A 29 11.99 12.76 -6.14
N VAL A 30 11.77 12.40 -7.40
CA VAL A 30 12.46 11.24 -8.00
C VAL A 30 13.96 11.54 -8.08
N LEU A 31 14.76 10.66 -7.48
CA LEU A 31 16.22 10.75 -7.50
C LEU A 31 16.81 10.00 -8.71
N ARG A 32 16.31 8.78 -8.95
CA ARG A 32 16.66 7.97 -10.12
C ARG A 32 15.58 6.93 -10.43
N VAL A 33 15.59 6.45 -11.67
CA VAL A 33 14.88 5.25 -12.11
C VAL A 33 15.80 4.06 -11.87
N VAL A 34 15.31 3.01 -11.19
CA VAL A 34 16.09 1.79 -10.93
C VAL A 34 15.90 0.83 -12.09
N ASP A 35 14.65 0.50 -12.41
CA ASP A 35 14.23 -0.39 -13.50
C ASP A 35 12.88 0.07 -14.07
N GLY A 36 12.28 -0.69 -14.99
CA GLY A 36 11.01 -0.32 -15.64
C GLY A 36 9.79 -0.24 -14.71
N ASP A 37 9.86 -0.84 -13.51
CA ASP A 37 8.80 -0.84 -12.50
C ASP A 37 9.23 -0.23 -11.15
N SER A 38 10.45 0.28 -11.04
CA SER A 38 11.07 0.63 -9.75
C SER A 38 11.84 1.96 -9.79
N ILE A 39 11.67 2.79 -8.75
CA ILE A 39 12.31 4.11 -8.62
C ILE A 39 12.87 4.34 -7.21
N GLU A 40 13.81 5.29 -7.09
CA GLU A 40 14.18 5.89 -5.81
C GLU A 40 13.66 7.32 -5.72
N LEU A 41 13.06 7.64 -4.57
CA LEU A 41 12.38 8.90 -4.32
C LEU A 41 12.77 9.48 -2.96
N LEU A 42 13.10 10.77 -2.94
CA LEU A 42 13.29 11.56 -1.72
C LEU A 42 11.94 12.11 -1.29
N ASP A 43 11.47 11.72 -0.11
CA ASP A 43 10.18 12.16 0.41
C ASP A 43 10.25 13.54 1.08
N GLY A 44 9.12 14.01 1.61
CA GLY A 44 9.03 15.30 2.31
C GLY A 44 9.70 15.32 3.70
N HIS A 45 10.08 14.16 4.24
CA HIS A 45 10.80 14.01 5.51
C HIS A 45 12.32 13.97 5.32
N GLY A 46 12.79 13.83 4.08
CA GLY A 46 14.20 13.68 3.75
C GLY A 46 14.66 12.24 3.67
N ASP A 47 13.74 11.28 3.73
CA ASP A 47 14.03 9.86 3.61
C ASP A 47 14.09 9.46 2.13
N VAL A 48 15.04 8.57 1.81
CA VAL A 48 15.14 7.96 0.47
C VAL A 48 14.37 6.65 0.50
N LEU A 49 13.31 6.59 -0.28
CA LEU A 49 12.42 5.45 -0.40
C LEU A 49 12.68 4.73 -1.73
N HIS A 50 12.78 3.41 -1.67
CA HIS A 50 12.76 2.54 -2.85
C HIS A 50 11.32 2.11 -3.12
N ILE A 51 10.78 2.46 -4.29
CA ILE A 51 9.37 2.28 -4.64
C ILE A 51 9.26 1.35 -5.84
N ARG A 52 8.48 0.27 -5.68
CA ARG A 52 8.09 -0.65 -6.75
C ARG A 52 6.61 -0.46 -7.11
N LEU A 53 6.30 -0.47 -8.39
CA LEU A 53 4.93 -0.36 -8.89
C LEU A 53 4.19 -1.69 -8.68
N GLU A 54 3.10 -1.66 -7.91
CA GLU A 54 2.29 -2.84 -7.65
C GLU A 54 1.59 -3.33 -8.94
N GLY A 55 1.61 -4.63 -9.16
CA GLY A 55 1.00 -5.27 -10.34
C GLY A 55 1.75 -5.06 -11.66
N ILE A 56 2.89 -4.36 -11.65
CA ILE A 56 3.74 -4.16 -12.82
C ILE A 56 5.05 -4.92 -12.62
N ASP A 57 5.46 -5.64 -13.65
CA ASP A 57 6.72 -6.39 -13.68
C ASP A 57 7.40 -6.06 -15.01
N ALA A 58 8.54 -5.39 -14.93
CA ALA A 58 9.37 -5.06 -16.09
C ALA A 58 10.63 -5.93 -16.08
N PRO A 59 11.24 -6.22 -17.24
CA PRO A 59 12.59 -6.77 -17.26
C PRO A 59 13.53 -5.87 -16.47
N GLU A 60 14.41 -6.48 -15.69
CA GLU A 60 15.50 -5.76 -15.03
C GLU A 60 16.44 -5.17 -16.10
N TRP A 61 17.18 -4.11 -15.78
CA TRP A 61 17.98 -3.34 -16.75
C TRP A 61 18.86 -4.18 -17.69
N ASP A 62 19.46 -5.24 -17.16
CA ASP A 62 20.39 -6.11 -17.90
C ASP A 62 19.71 -7.40 -18.42
N GLN A 63 18.39 -7.45 -18.41
CA GLN A 63 17.60 -8.55 -18.99
C GLN A 63 17.13 -8.20 -20.41
N PRO A 64 17.10 -9.19 -21.33
CA PRO A 64 16.70 -9.00 -22.73
C PRO A 64 15.21 -8.69 -22.91
#